data_AF-A0A7J8WIC8-F1
#
_entry.id   AF-A0A7J8WIC8-F1
#
_cell.length_a   1.000
_cell.length_b   1.000
_cell.length_c   1.000
_cell.angle_alpha   90.00
_cell.angle_beta   90.00
_cell.angle_gamma   90.00
#
_symmetry.space_group_name_H-M   'P 1'
#
loop_
_entity.id
_entity.type
_entity.pdbx_description
1 polymer ?
#
loop_
_entity_poly.entity_id
_entity_poly.type
_entity_poly.pdbx_seq_one_letter_code
_entity_poly.pdbx_strand_id
1 'polypeptide(L)'
;MTSLGTDPRSETTDVRGLAMVSASLAVIQIQDTLGRIPDIIKQTTDPVAVRRLGVCENDYDGLLGNFQNAFRATSNNAFQDTVKFVRDGAKQVADCHDIFRKDGPIATSPIEGDDVKVFKLAELVLIAIYRLIPKI
;
A
#
# COMPACT_ATOMS: atom_id res chain seq x y z
N MET A 1 -11.79 10.44 7.39
CA MET A 1 -11.35 11.62 6.62
C MET A 1 -10.22 12.28 7.42
N THR A 2 -9.31 12.99 6.75
CA THR A 2 -8.11 13.72 7.25
C THR A 2 -6.84 12.90 7.52
N SER A 3 -6.11 12.62 6.44
CA SER A 3 -4.63 12.53 6.47
C SER A 3 -4.02 13.63 5.59
N LEU A 4 -4.70 14.01 4.51
CA LEU A 4 -4.25 15.08 3.61
C LEU A 4 -4.36 16.49 4.23
N GLY A 5 -5.42 16.78 4.98
CA GLY A 5 -5.65 18.11 5.57
C GLY A 5 -4.65 18.53 6.65
N THR A 6 -3.80 17.60 7.11
CA THR A 6 -2.74 17.86 8.10
C THR A 6 -1.34 17.85 7.48
N ASP A 7 -1.19 17.48 6.20
CA ASP A 7 0.09 17.56 5.51
C ASP A 7 0.26 19.01 4.97
N PRO A 8 1.25 19.78 5.45
CA PRO A 8 1.47 21.15 5.00
C PRO A 8 1.81 21.26 3.50
N ARG A 9 2.13 20.14 2.83
CA ARG A 9 2.28 20.11 1.37
C ARG A 9 0.91 20.27 0.68
N SER A 10 -0.17 19.78 1.28
CA SER A 10 -1.50 19.67 0.66
C SER A 10 -2.13 21.00 0.24
N GLU A 11 -1.77 22.14 0.85
CA GLU A 11 -2.36 23.45 0.51
C GLU A 11 -1.85 24.01 -0.83
N THR A 12 -0.72 23.53 -1.34
CA THR A 12 -0.08 24.03 -2.57
C THR A 12 0.07 22.98 -3.66
N THR A 13 -0.51 21.79 -3.47
CA THR A 13 -0.17 20.65 -4.32
C THR A 13 -1.05 20.60 -5.58
N ASP A 14 -0.42 20.65 -6.75
CA ASP A 14 -1.08 20.28 -8.00
C ASP A 14 -1.49 18.79 -7.98
N VAL A 15 -2.30 18.34 -8.92
CA VAL A 15 -2.80 16.95 -8.93
C VAL A 15 -1.64 15.94 -8.94
N ARG A 16 -0.49 16.28 -9.55
CA ARG A 16 0.70 15.42 -9.56
C ARG A 16 1.31 15.31 -8.18
N GLY A 17 1.50 16.41 -7.47
CA GLY A 17 2.05 16.33 -6.13
C GLY A 17 1.11 15.58 -5.18
N LEU A 18 -0.23 15.62 -5.38
CA LEU A 18 -1.17 14.84 -4.55
C LEU A 18 -0.92 13.34 -4.73
N ALA A 19 -0.65 12.91 -5.96
CA ALA A 19 -0.22 11.54 -6.24
C ALA A 19 1.12 11.22 -5.54
N MET A 20 2.10 12.13 -5.60
CA MET A 20 3.39 11.93 -4.95
C MET A 20 3.29 11.84 -3.42
N VAL A 21 2.52 12.72 -2.79
CA VAL A 21 2.29 12.71 -1.33
C VAL A 21 1.57 11.42 -0.93
N SER A 22 0.53 11.02 -1.66
CA SER A 22 -0.21 9.78 -1.39
C SER A 22 0.68 8.54 -1.54
N ALA A 23 1.54 8.49 -2.57
CA ALA A 23 2.49 7.40 -2.76
C ALA A 23 3.55 7.38 -1.65
N SER A 24 4.05 8.55 -1.21
CA SER A 24 4.99 8.66 -0.09
C SER A 24 4.37 8.19 1.23
N LEU A 25 3.12 8.57 1.50
CA LEU A 25 2.39 8.11 2.68
C LEU A 25 2.15 6.60 2.64
N ALA A 26 1.89 6.04 1.45
CA ALA A 26 1.80 4.60 1.29
C ALA A 26 3.13 3.94 1.65
N VAL A 27 4.26 4.42 1.09
CA VAL A 27 5.60 3.88 1.42
C VAL A 27 5.86 3.88 2.92
N ILE A 28 5.56 4.97 3.62
CA ILE A 28 5.73 5.06 5.09
C ILE A 28 4.88 4.01 5.81
N GLN A 29 3.58 3.95 5.51
CA GLN A 29 2.67 2.97 6.12
C GLN A 29 3.12 1.53 5.84
N ILE A 30 3.63 1.25 4.63
CA ILE A 30 4.12 -0.07 4.23
C ILE A 30 5.37 -0.43 5.04
N GLN A 31 6.34 0.48 5.15
CA GLN A 31 7.56 0.28 5.94
C GLN A 31 7.24 0.06 7.43
N ASP A 32 6.34 0.87 8.00
CA ASP A 32 5.91 0.74 9.39
C ASP A 32 5.19 -0.59 9.66
N THR A 33 4.49 -1.12 8.66
CA THR A 33 3.81 -2.42 8.77
C THR A 33 4.79 -3.56 8.64
N LEU A 34 5.65 -3.53 7.61
CA LEU A 34 6.70 -4.52 7.38
C LEU A 34 7.62 -4.64 8.60
N GLY A 35 8.00 -3.51 9.22
CA GLY A 35 8.81 -3.49 10.44
C GLY A 35 8.14 -4.13 11.67
N ARG A 36 6.81 -4.18 11.73
CA ARG A 36 6.05 -4.78 12.84
C ARG A 36 5.74 -6.26 12.64
N ILE A 37 5.65 -6.74 11.41
CA ILE A 37 5.27 -8.15 11.11
C ILE A 37 6.13 -9.17 11.87
N PRO A 38 7.47 -9.05 11.94
CA PRO A 38 8.30 -10.01 12.68
C PRO A 38 7.94 -10.12 14.17
N ASP A 39 7.60 -9.00 14.81
CA ASP A 39 7.24 -9.00 16.22
C ASP A 39 5.81 -9.52 16.45
N ILE A 40 4.88 -9.25 15.51
CA ILE A 40 3.55 -9.87 15.51
C ILE A 40 3.69 -11.40 15.37
N ILE A 41 4.56 -11.88 14.49
CA ILE A 41 4.84 -13.31 14.31
C ILE A 41 5.33 -13.94 15.62
N LYS A 42 6.31 -13.32 16.30
CA LYS A 42 6.84 -13.82 17.58
C LYS A 42 5.78 -13.94 18.68
N GLN A 43 4.78 -13.07 18.66
CA GLN A 43 3.70 -13.04 19.65
C GLN A 43 2.50 -13.93 19.26
N THR A 44 2.48 -14.45 18.03
CA THR A 44 1.37 -15.26 17.51
C THR A 44 1.59 -16.73 17.85
N THR A 45 0.63 -17.34 18.55
CA THR A 45 0.70 -18.76 18.94
C THR A 45 0.06 -19.70 17.92
N ASP A 46 -0.86 -19.20 17.08
CA ASP A 46 -1.51 -20.00 16.05
C ASP A 46 -0.54 -20.24 14.87
N PRO A 47 -0.15 -21.51 14.59
CA PRO A 47 0.77 -21.80 13.50
C PRO A 47 0.21 -21.47 12.11
N VAL A 48 -1.12 -21.46 11.94
CA VAL A 48 -1.75 -21.07 10.67
C VAL A 48 -1.59 -19.55 10.47
N ALA A 49 -1.87 -18.76 11.51
CA ALA A 49 -1.63 -17.32 11.50
C ALA A 49 -0.15 -16.96 11.30
N VAL A 50 0.79 -17.67 11.94
CA VAL A 50 2.25 -17.46 11.73
C VAL A 50 2.63 -17.63 10.27
N ARG A 51 2.18 -18.72 9.63
CA ARG A 51 2.46 -18.95 8.20
C ARG A 51 1.84 -17.87 7.31
N ARG A 52 0.60 -17.48 7.57
CA ARG A 52 -0.12 -16.41 6.85
C ARG A 52 0.60 -15.07 6.97
N LEU A 53 1.08 -14.72 8.17
CA LEU A 53 1.90 -13.53 8.40
C LEU A 53 3.23 -13.58 7.65
N GLY A 54 3.87 -14.75 7.52
CA GLY A 54 5.07 -14.90 6.70
C GLY A 54 4.82 -14.70 5.20
N VAL A 55 3.64 -15.06 4.70
CA VAL A 55 3.22 -14.70 3.33
C VAL A 55 3.06 -13.19 3.21
N CYS A 56 2.34 -12.57 4.17
CA CYS A 56 2.16 -11.13 4.23
C CYS A 56 3.49 -10.37 4.30
N GLU A 57 4.50 -10.87 5.01
CA GLU A 57 5.83 -10.25 5.07
C GLU A 57 6.46 -10.15 3.67
N ASN A 58 6.42 -11.24 2.89
CA ASN A 58 6.93 -11.26 1.52
C ASN A 58 6.12 -10.36 0.59
N ASP A 59 4.80 -10.35 0.73
CA ASP A 59 3.93 -9.46 -0.04
C ASP A 59 4.24 -7.98 0.29
N TYR A 60 4.44 -7.64 1.57
CA TYR A 60 4.77 -6.30 2.02
C TYR A 60 6.14 -5.80 1.54
N ASP A 61 7.14 -6.68 1.46
CA ASP A 61 8.43 -6.34 0.85
C ASP A 61 8.28 -6.05 -0.66
N GLY A 62 7.55 -6.91 -1.37
CA GLY A 62 7.27 -6.71 -2.80
C GLY A 62 6.49 -5.43 -3.09
N LEU A 63 5.46 -5.14 -2.30
CA LEU A 63 4.62 -3.97 -2.49
C LEU A 63 5.34 -2.68 -2.10
N LEU A 64 6.30 -2.72 -1.15
CA LEU A 64 7.20 -1.61 -0.87
C LEU A 64 7.96 -1.19 -2.13
N GLY A 65 8.55 -2.14 -2.84
CA GLY A 65 9.23 -1.88 -4.11
C GLY A 65 8.31 -1.24 -5.15
N ASN A 66 7.07 -1.75 -5.27
CA ASN A 66 6.07 -1.18 -6.16
C ASN A 66 5.71 0.27 -5.83
N PHE A 67 5.42 0.60 -4.57
CA PHE A 67 5.06 1.97 -4.19
C PHE A 67 6.24 2.95 -4.28
N GLN A 68 7.48 2.50 -4.02
CA GLN A 68 8.67 3.31 -4.28
C GLN A 68 8.83 3.61 -5.78
N ASN A 69 8.56 2.62 -6.65
CA ASN A 69 8.61 2.80 -8.10
C ASN A 69 7.46 3.68 -8.60
N ALA A 70 6.26 3.58 -8.01
CA ALA A 70 5.15 4.47 -8.30
C ALA A 70 5.48 5.93 -7.98
N PHE A 71 6.14 6.20 -6.84
CA PHE A 71 6.62 7.53 -6.49
C PHE A 71 7.62 8.08 -7.53
N ARG A 72 8.64 7.28 -7.89
CA ARG A 72 9.64 7.66 -8.91
C ARG A 72 9.03 7.85 -10.30
N ALA A 73 8.09 7.00 -10.69
CA ALA A 73 7.39 7.11 -11.96
C ALA A 73 6.54 8.39 -12.00
N THR A 74 5.85 8.71 -10.90
CA THR A 74 5.06 9.95 -10.77
C THR A 74 5.94 11.19 -10.91
N SER A 75 7.11 11.21 -10.24
CA SER A 75 8.04 12.34 -10.34
C SER A 75 8.59 12.54 -11.76
N ASN A 76 8.71 11.45 -12.52
CA ASN A 76 9.19 11.45 -13.90
C ASN A 76 8.07 11.65 -14.95
N ASN A 77 6.84 11.92 -14.51
CA ASN A 77 5.63 11.98 -15.35
C ASN A 77 5.33 10.68 -16.13
N ALA A 78 5.89 9.55 -15.70
CA ALA A 78 5.60 8.22 -16.23
C ALA A 78 4.29 7.68 -15.64
N PHE A 79 3.17 8.30 -16.02
CA PHE A 79 1.87 8.06 -15.38
C PHE A 79 1.31 6.66 -15.62
N GLN A 80 1.55 6.07 -16.79
CA GLN A 80 1.14 4.68 -17.06
C GLN A 80 1.92 3.69 -16.20
N ASP A 81 3.23 3.90 -16.03
CA ASP A 81 4.05 3.09 -15.12
C ASP A 81 3.60 3.25 -13.67
N THR A 82 3.22 4.48 -13.27
CA THR A 82 2.64 4.73 -11.94
C THR A 82 1.38 3.89 -11.73
N VAL A 83 0.45 3.87 -12.70
CA VAL A 83 -0.78 3.05 -12.63
C VAL A 83 -0.42 1.58 -12.49
N LYS A 84 0.53 1.08 -13.28
CA LYS A 84 0.99 -0.30 -13.22
C LYS A 84 1.53 -0.64 -11.83
N PHE A 85 2.49 0.13 -11.32
CA PHE A 85 3.10 -0.14 -10.02
C PHE A 85 2.10 -0.08 -8.87
N VAL A 86 1.18 0.89 -8.86
CA VAL A 86 0.15 0.98 -7.81
C VAL A 86 -0.81 -0.20 -7.86
N ARG A 87 -1.20 -0.67 -9.05
CA ARG A 87 -2.07 -1.85 -9.20
C ARG A 87 -1.36 -3.13 -8.77
N ASP A 88 -0.11 -3.32 -9.18
CA ASP A 88 0.70 -4.48 -8.79
C ASP A 88 0.88 -4.51 -7.26
N GLY A 89 1.18 -3.37 -6.64
CA GLY A 89 1.29 -3.24 -5.18
C GLY A 89 -0.04 -3.46 -4.46
N ALA A 90 -1.14 -2.89 -4.96
CA ALA A 90 -2.48 -3.11 -4.37
C ALA A 90 -2.91 -4.58 -4.46
N LYS A 91 -2.53 -5.29 -5.52
CA LYS A 91 -2.78 -6.73 -5.63
C LYS A 91 -2.06 -7.49 -4.52
N GLN A 92 -0.81 -7.16 -4.21
CA GLN A 92 -0.05 -7.81 -3.14
C GLN A 92 -0.65 -7.55 -1.76
N VAL A 93 -1.13 -6.32 -1.48
CA VAL A 93 -1.89 -6.04 -0.24
C VAL A 93 -3.14 -6.93 -0.17
N ALA A 94 -3.86 -7.11 -1.28
CA ALA A 94 -5.03 -7.99 -1.34
C ALA A 94 -4.68 -9.47 -1.16
N ASP A 95 -3.56 -9.92 -1.72
CA ASP A 95 -3.08 -11.30 -1.54
C ASP A 95 -2.79 -11.59 -0.06
N CYS A 96 -2.12 -10.66 0.64
CA CYS A 96 -1.92 -10.72 2.10
C CYS A 96 -3.25 -10.70 2.87
N HIS A 97 -4.19 -9.83 2.50
CA HIS A 97 -5.49 -9.79 3.17
C HIS A 97 -6.26 -11.11 3.01
N ASP A 98 -6.22 -11.69 1.81
CA ASP A 98 -7.00 -12.88 1.45
C ASP A 98 -6.37 -14.18 1.96
N ILE A 99 -5.06 -14.22 2.27
CA ILE A 99 -4.42 -15.42 2.81
C ILE A 99 -5.02 -15.84 4.17
N PHE A 100 -5.58 -14.90 4.93
CA PHE A 100 -6.30 -15.17 6.18
C PHE A 100 -7.65 -15.90 6.00
N ARG A 101 -8.06 -16.10 4.75
CA ARG A 101 -9.25 -16.88 4.36
C ARG A 101 -8.89 -18.22 3.70
N LYS A 102 -7.60 -18.55 3.56
CA LYS A 102 -7.09 -19.75 2.85
C LYS A 102 -6.41 -20.74 3.79
N ASP A 103 -6.47 -22.03 3.46
CA ASP A 103 -5.71 -23.10 4.14
C ASP A 103 -5.95 -23.21 5.66
N GLY A 104 -7.18 -22.97 6.10
CA GLY A 104 -7.59 -23.08 7.49
C GLY A 104 -8.87 -22.29 7.78
N PRO A 105 -9.23 -22.12 9.07
CA PRO A 105 -10.35 -21.27 9.46
C PRO A 105 -10.19 -19.84 8.93
N ILE A 106 -11.31 -19.24 8.53
CA ILE A 106 -11.37 -17.82 8.19
C ILE A 106 -11.07 -17.03 9.47
N ALA A 107 -10.12 -16.12 9.37
CA ALA A 107 -9.74 -15.23 10.46
C ALA A 107 -9.53 -13.80 9.93
N THR A 108 -9.47 -12.86 10.85
CA THR A 108 -9.06 -11.48 10.56
C THR A 108 -7.54 -11.37 10.66
N SER A 109 -6.92 -10.70 9.69
CA SER A 109 -5.49 -10.39 9.73
C SER A 109 -5.17 -9.44 10.90
N PRO A 110 -4.11 -9.69 11.70
CA PRO A 110 -3.63 -8.75 12.71
C PRO A 110 -3.22 -7.39 12.15
N ILE A 111 -3.01 -7.28 10.83
CA ILE A 111 -2.64 -6.05 10.13
C ILE A 111 -3.73 -5.54 9.18
N GLU A 112 -4.98 -6.04 9.28
CA GLU A 112 -6.10 -5.61 8.42
C GLU A 112 -6.28 -4.08 8.38
N GLY A 113 -6.11 -3.42 9.53
CA GLY A 113 -6.21 -1.96 9.61
C GLY A 113 -5.14 -1.23 8.78
N ASP A 114 -3.99 -1.85 8.58
CA ASP A 114 -2.89 -1.32 7.77
C ASP A 114 -3.10 -1.61 6.29
N ASP A 115 -3.59 -2.80 5.92
CA ASP A 115 -4.02 -3.13 4.56
C ASP A 115 -5.00 -2.06 4.02
N VAL A 116 -6.02 -1.75 4.82
CA VAL A 116 -7.07 -0.76 4.48
C VAL A 116 -6.48 0.64 4.27
N LYS A 117 -5.46 1.04 5.04
CA LYS A 117 -4.79 2.33 4.83
C LYS A 117 -4.01 2.34 3.53
N VAL A 118 -3.29 1.27 3.21
CA VAL A 118 -2.54 1.16 1.95
C VAL A 118 -3.51 1.19 0.77
N PHE A 119 -4.66 0.50 0.82
CA PHE A 119 -5.68 0.57 -0.22
C PHE A 119 -6.20 2.00 -0.46
N LYS A 120 -6.52 2.73 0.61
CA LYS A 120 -6.99 4.12 0.50
C LYS A 120 -5.93 5.03 -0.13
N LEU A 121 -4.67 4.83 0.23
CA LEU A 121 -3.57 5.59 -0.34
C LEU A 121 -3.33 5.23 -1.82
N ALA A 122 -3.42 3.94 -2.17
CA ALA A 122 -3.38 3.47 -3.55
C ALA A 122 -4.48 4.12 -4.40
N GLU A 123 -5.70 4.15 -3.88
CA GLU A 123 -6.85 4.78 -4.54
C GLU A 123 -6.62 6.28 -4.77
N LEU A 124 -6.11 7.00 -3.76
CA LEU A 124 -5.76 8.42 -3.91
C LEU A 124 -4.70 8.66 -5.00
N VAL A 125 -3.66 7.82 -5.06
CA VAL A 125 -2.67 7.89 -6.15
C VAL A 125 -3.35 7.70 -7.50
N LEU A 126 -4.15 6.64 -7.67
CA LEU A 126 -4.81 6.34 -8.95
C LEU A 126 -5.78 7.45 -9.38
N ILE A 127 -6.61 7.97 -8.47
CA ILE A 127 -7.55 9.07 -8.76
C ILE A 127 -6.79 10.30 -9.26
N ALA A 128 -5.67 10.64 -8.61
CA ALA A 128 -4.84 11.76 -9.02
C ALA A 128 -4.18 11.51 -10.38
N ILE A 129 -3.56 10.35 -10.58
CA ILE A 129 -2.88 9.99 -11.83
C ILE A 129 -3.83 9.94 -13.03
N TYR A 130 -5.06 9.42 -12.88
CA TYR A 130 -6.02 9.38 -13.98
C TYR A 130 -6.46 10.75 -14.48
N ARG A 131 -6.35 11.80 -13.65
CA ARG A 131 -6.60 13.19 -14.08
C ARG A 131 -5.45 13.77 -14.91
N LEU A 132 -4.27 13.16 -14.85
CA LEU A 132 -3.06 13.61 -15.56
C LEU A 132 -2.84 12.85 -16.88
N ILE A 133 -3.52 11.72 -17.07
CA ILE A 133 -3.47 10.96 -18.32
C ILE A 133 -4.47 11.57 -19.32
N PRO A 134 -4.03 11.99 -20.52
CA PRO A 134 -4.94 12.49 -21.55
C PRO A 134 -5.99 11.44 -21.91
N LYS A 135 -7.26 11.87 -22.02
CA LYS A 135 -8.31 11.03 -22.63
C LYS A 135 -8.10 11.06 -24.13
N ILE A 136 -7.87 9.89 -24.72
CA ILE A 136 -7.85 9.68 -26.18
C ILE A 136 -9.29 9.65 -26.67
#